data_AF-A0A377MAE5-F1
#
_entry.id   AF-A0A377MAE5-F1
#
_cell.length_a   1.000
_cell.length_b   1.000
_cell.length_c   1.000
_cell.angle_alpha   90.00
_cell.angle_beta   90.00
_cell.angle_gamma   90.00
#
_symmetry.space_group_name_H-M   'P 1'
#
loop_
_entity.id
_entity.type
_entity.pdbx_description
1 polymer ?
#
loop_
_entity_poly.entity_id
_entity_poly.type
_entity_poly.pdbx_seq_one_letter_code
_entity_poly.pdbx_strand_id
1 'polypeptide(L)'
;MGVSPVVSSTALAVRKGLDSSMMLSGVSQDFFTLQGLRVVQGNGFTARDVAEGEPVMILDETGRDTLFPGGENPLGALVQIAGAPWRVIGVATRPGPKVVGGFMAAWVPHTALQQRLTGQIPLESLVLRFQPPLTSQEAAQRVERHLLREHGRKDFFIQTDDRLANAMQKTSDSMSLLITAIAAISLLVGGVGVMNIMLVSVTERTHEIGIRLSVGLDPQTS
;
A
#
# COMPACT_ATOMS: atom_id res chain seq x y z
N MET A 1 -15.17 14.78 -13.06
CA MET A 1 -15.70 14.42 -11.73
C MET A 1 -16.13 12.97 -11.81
N GLY A 2 -15.72 12.11 -10.88
CA GLY A 2 -16.13 10.71 -10.86
C GLY A 2 -16.33 10.26 -9.42
N VAL A 3 -17.35 9.44 -9.20
CA VAL A 3 -17.79 8.97 -7.90
C VAL A 3 -17.94 7.47 -7.97
N SER A 4 -17.30 6.75 -7.04
CA SER A 4 -17.52 5.31 -6.91
C SER A 4 -17.92 4.98 -5.48
N PRO A 5 -19.07 4.30 -5.26
CA PRO A 5 -19.29 3.61 -4.01
C PRO A 5 -18.26 2.49 -3.87
N VAL A 6 -17.84 2.22 -2.64
CA VAL A 6 -17.02 1.06 -2.29
C VAL A 6 -17.69 0.35 -1.14
N VAL A 7 -18.05 -0.91 -1.37
CA VAL A 7 -18.52 -1.83 -0.35
C VAL A 7 -17.54 -2.99 -0.33
N SER A 8 -16.92 -3.26 0.82
CA SER A 8 -15.96 -4.34 0.94
C SER A 8 -16.57 -5.51 1.72
N SER A 9 -16.31 -6.72 1.27
CA SER A 9 -16.67 -7.94 1.99
C SER A 9 -15.55 -8.94 1.82
N THR A 10 -15.15 -9.59 2.91
CA THR A 10 -14.29 -10.77 2.82
C THR A 10 -15.15 -11.97 2.47
N ALA A 11 -14.74 -12.74 1.46
CA ALA A 11 -15.46 -13.94 1.04
C ALA A 11 -14.50 -15.05 0.66
N LEU A 12 -14.95 -16.30 0.80
CA LEU A 12 -14.20 -17.46 0.34
C LEU A 12 -14.35 -17.59 -1.18
N ALA A 13 -13.23 -17.56 -1.89
CA ALA A 13 -13.15 -17.88 -3.30
C ALA A 13 -12.83 -19.37 -3.46
N VAL A 14 -13.68 -20.06 -4.22
CA VAL A 14 -13.59 -21.50 -4.48
C VAL A 14 -13.47 -21.73 -5.98
N ARG A 15 -12.41 -22.43 -6.41
CA ARG A 15 -12.24 -22.86 -7.80
C ARG A 15 -11.39 -24.12 -7.89
N LYS A 16 -11.90 -25.17 -8.55
CA LYS A 16 -11.19 -26.44 -8.79
C LYS A 16 -10.54 -27.05 -7.52
N GLY A 17 -11.19 -26.91 -6.36
CA GLY A 17 -10.68 -27.40 -5.07
C GLY A 17 -9.66 -26.48 -4.39
N LEU A 18 -9.40 -25.29 -4.94
CA LEU A 18 -8.66 -24.22 -4.28
C LEU A 18 -9.65 -23.33 -3.53
N ASP A 19 -9.50 -23.29 -2.21
CA ASP A 19 -10.29 -22.47 -1.30
C ASP A 19 -9.38 -21.40 -0.71
N SER A 20 -9.68 -20.13 -0.95
CA SER A 20 -8.82 -19.04 -0.48
C SER A 20 -9.60 -17.78 -0.17
N SER A 21 -9.25 -17.11 0.92
CA SER A 21 -9.92 -15.90 1.38
C SER A 21 -9.58 -14.71 0.48
N MET A 22 -10.59 -13.99 0.03
CA MET A 22 -10.45 -12.88 -0.90
C MET A 22 -11.20 -11.65 -0.39
N MET A 23 -10.59 -10.48 -0.55
CA MET A 23 -11.25 -9.20 -0.32
C MET A 23 -12.01 -8.80 -1.58
N LEU A 24 -13.34 -8.85 -1.49
CA LEU A 24 -14.24 -8.47 -2.57
C LEU A 24 -14.64 -7.01 -2.38
N SER A 25 -14.46 -6.18 -3.42
CA SER A 25 -14.84 -4.77 -3.41
C SER A 25 -15.87 -4.48 -4.50
N GLY A 26 -17.06 -4.08 -4.09
CA GLY A 26 -18.12 -3.61 -4.96
C GLY A 26 -17.84 -2.19 -5.41
N VAL A 27 -17.65 -1.97 -6.71
CA VAL A 27 -17.23 -0.69 -7.28
C VAL A 27 -18.08 -0.29 -8.49
N SER A 28 -17.90 0.95 -8.95
CA SER A 28 -18.46 1.43 -10.22
C SER A 28 -17.45 1.27 -11.37
N GLN A 29 -17.89 1.54 -12.60
CA GLN A 29 -17.03 1.55 -13.78
C GLN A 29 -15.84 2.51 -13.63
N ASP A 30 -16.04 3.68 -13.02
CA ASP A 30 -15.02 4.72 -12.96
C ASP A 30 -13.90 4.40 -11.97
N PHE A 31 -14.13 3.45 -11.05
CA PHE A 31 -13.23 3.17 -9.92
C PHE A 31 -11.78 2.93 -10.32
N PHE A 32 -11.54 2.16 -11.38
CA PHE A 32 -10.18 1.86 -11.86
C PHE A 32 -9.45 3.13 -12.27
N THR A 33 -10.13 4.02 -12.99
CA THR A 33 -9.61 5.32 -13.38
C THR A 33 -9.43 6.24 -12.16
N LEU A 34 -10.30 6.16 -11.16
CA LEU A 34 -10.19 6.97 -9.93
C LEU A 34 -8.98 6.57 -9.10
N GLN A 35 -8.73 5.27 -8.94
CA GLN A 35 -7.66 4.70 -8.11
C GLN A 35 -6.34 4.48 -8.88
N GLY A 36 -6.29 4.84 -10.16
CA GLY A 36 -5.12 4.62 -11.02
C GLY A 36 -4.80 3.14 -11.27
N LEU A 37 -5.75 2.23 -11.04
CA LEU A 37 -5.60 0.81 -11.33
C LEU A 37 -5.54 0.60 -12.84
N ARG A 38 -4.62 -0.25 -13.30
CA ARG A 38 -4.47 -0.59 -14.72
C ARG A 38 -4.97 -2.01 -14.97
N VAL A 39 -5.92 -2.16 -15.89
CA VAL A 39 -6.33 -3.48 -16.39
C VAL A 39 -5.20 -4.02 -17.26
N VAL A 40 -4.58 -5.12 -16.85
CA VAL A 40 -3.46 -5.77 -17.53
C VAL A 40 -3.91 -6.85 -18.51
N GLN A 41 -5.10 -7.40 -18.30
CA GLN A 41 -5.68 -8.44 -19.14
C GLN A 41 -7.21 -8.29 -19.14
N GLY A 42 -7.85 -8.47 -20.30
CA GLY A 42 -9.31 -8.38 -20.44
C GLY A 42 -9.82 -6.94 -20.45
N ASN A 43 -11.06 -6.76 -19.97
CA ASN A 43 -11.77 -5.48 -20.01
C ASN A 43 -12.15 -5.00 -18.60
N GLY A 44 -12.34 -3.68 -18.46
CA GLY A 44 -12.98 -3.09 -17.28
C GLY A 44 -14.49 -3.28 -17.26
N PHE A 45 -15.15 -2.85 -16.19
CA PHE A 45 -16.62 -2.86 -16.13
C PHE A 45 -17.23 -1.87 -17.11
N THR A 46 -18.32 -2.27 -17.75
CA THR A 46 -19.16 -1.39 -18.55
C THR A 46 -20.30 -0.82 -17.71
N ALA A 47 -20.94 0.25 -18.19
CA ALA A 47 -22.10 0.85 -17.52
C ALA A 47 -23.25 -0.15 -17.40
N ARG A 48 -23.36 -1.07 -18.36
CA ARG A 48 -24.35 -2.15 -18.35
C ARG A 48 -24.08 -3.18 -17.26
N ASP A 49 -22.83 -3.60 -17.10
CA ASP A 49 -22.45 -4.56 -16.04
C ASP A 49 -22.84 -4.03 -14.65
N VAL A 50 -22.65 -2.72 -14.46
CA VAL A 50 -23.03 -2.03 -13.22
C VAL A 50 -24.53 -1.83 -13.12
N ALA A 51 -25.23 -1.43 -14.17
CA ALA A 51 -26.68 -1.20 -14.10
C ALA A 51 -27.48 -2.49 -13.89
N GLU A 52 -27.10 -3.59 -14.56
CA GLU A 52 -27.82 -4.87 -14.53
C GLU A 52 -27.37 -5.77 -13.36
N GLY A 53 -26.32 -5.41 -12.62
CA GLY A 53 -25.81 -6.26 -11.53
C GLY A 53 -25.21 -7.56 -12.04
N GLU A 54 -24.54 -7.50 -13.19
CA GLU A 54 -23.94 -8.66 -13.85
C GLU A 54 -22.92 -9.34 -12.91
N PRO A 55 -22.93 -10.68 -12.78
CA PRO A 55 -22.01 -11.42 -11.92
C PRO A 55 -20.62 -11.55 -12.58
N VAL A 56 -20.00 -10.41 -12.82
CA VAL A 56 -18.66 -10.30 -13.41
C VAL A 56 -17.66 -9.81 -12.35
N MET A 57 -16.41 -10.26 -12.47
CA MET A 57 -15.34 -9.85 -11.56
C MET A 57 -14.04 -9.53 -12.30
N ILE A 58 -13.23 -8.68 -11.68
CA ILE A 58 -11.86 -8.37 -12.08
C ILE A 58 -10.95 -8.77 -10.92
N LEU A 59 -9.95 -9.59 -11.19
CA LEU A 59 -9.01 -10.07 -10.18
C LEU A 59 -7.78 -9.16 -10.08
N ASP A 60 -7.13 -9.14 -8.93
CA ASP A 60 -5.75 -8.67 -8.84
C ASP A 60 -4.74 -9.74 -9.32
N GLU A 61 -3.46 -9.35 -9.45
CA GLU A 61 -2.41 -10.28 -9.86
C GLU A 61 -2.27 -11.46 -8.90
N THR A 62 -2.40 -11.21 -7.58
CA THR A 62 -2.31 -12.25 -6.54
C THR A 62 -3.44 -13.27 -6.65
N GLY A 63 -4.67 -12.80 -6.86
CA GLY A 63 -5.86 -13.62 -7.07
C GLY A 63 -5.79 -14.42 -8.36
N ARG A 64 -5.25 -13.83 -9.44
CA ARG A 64 -4.94 -14.58 -10.67
C ARG A 64 -3.95 -15.71 -10.36
N ASP A 65 -2.80 -15.40 -9.77
CA ASP A 65 -1.71 -16.36 -9.59
C ASP A 65 -2.11 -17.52 -8.65
N THR A 66 -2.97 -17.23 -7.67
CA THR A 66 -3.45 -18.21 -6.70
C THR A 66 -4.59 -19.07 -7.26
N LEU A 67 -5.58 -18.47 -7.95
CA LEU A 67 -6.75 -19.20 -8.47
C LEU A 67 -6.52 -19.83 -9.85
N PHE A 68 -5.49 -19.39 -10.58
CA PHE A 68 -5.14 -19.84 -11.93
C PHE A 68 -3.65 -20.24 -12.01
N PRO A 69 -3.22 -21.25 -11.22
CA PRO A 69 -1.83 -21.67 -11.22
C PRO A 69 -1.42 -22.22 -12.59
N GLY A 70 -0.13 -22.08 -12.93
CA GLY A 70 0.41 -22.58 -14.20
C GLY A 70 0.09 -21.72 -15.43
N GLY A 71 -0.39 -20.48 -15.24
CA GLY A 71 -0.64 -19.55 -16.34
C GLY A 71 -1.92 -19.83 -17.13
N GLU A 72 -2.89 -20.53 -16.52
CA GLU A 72 -4.22 -20.71 -17.11
C GLU A 72 -4.87 -19.35 -17.38
N ASN A 73 -5.50 -19.18 -18.55
CA ASN A 73 -6.18 -17.93 -18.89
C ASN A 73 -7.38 -17.70 -17.94
N PRO A 74 -7.38 -16.60 -17.16
CA PRO A 74 -8.48 -16.33 -16.24
C PRO A 74 -9.74 -15.84 -16.92
N LEU A 75 -9.64 -15.24 -18.11
CA LEU A 75 -10.77 -14.61 -18.77
C LEU A 75 -11.86 -15.62 -19.16
N GLY A 76 -13.10 -15.31 -18.82
CA GLY A 76 -14.28 -16.13 -19.08
C GLY A 76 -14.48 -17.27 -18.08
N ALA A 77 -13.51 -17.56 -17.23
CA ALA A 77 -13.65 -18.60 -16.23
C ALA A 77 -14.60 -18.19 -15.10
N LEU A 78 -15.25 -19.20 -14.50
CA LEU A 78 -16.10 -19.02 -13.33
C LEU A 78 -15.31 -19.27 -12.05
N VAL A 79 -15.49 -18.37 -11.08
CA VAL A 79 -14.99 -18.48 -9.70
C VAL A 79 -16.22 -18.45 -8.79
N GLN A 80 -16.34 -19.39 -7.86
CA GLN A 80 -17.42 -19.37 -6.88
C GLN A 80 -17.04 -18.49 -5.69
N ILE A 81 -17.82 -17.46 -5.41
CA ILE A 81 -17.65 -16.61 -4.24
C ILE A 81 -18.89 -16.74 -3.36
N ALA A 82 -18.70 -17.22 -2.13
CA ALA A 82 -19.79 -17.51 -1.18
C ALA A 82 -20.98 -18.26 -1.82
N GLY A 83 -20.66 -19.28 -2.63
CA GLY A 83 -21.65 -20.14 -3.30
C GLY A 83 -22.27 -19.60 -4.59
N ALA A 84 -22.00 -18.34 -4.97
CA ALA A 84 -22.45 -17.76 -6.23
C ALA A 84 -21.35 -17.80 -7.30
N PRO A 85 -21.63 -18.19 -8.56
CA PRO A 85 -20.64 -18.15 -9.63
C PRO A 85 -20.45 -16.72 -10.16
N TRP A 86 -19.20 -16.31 -10.33
CA TRP A 86 -18.79 -15.05 -10.91
C TRP A 86 -17.86 -15.28 -12.09
N ARG A 87 -18.08 -14.56 -13.19
CA ARG A 87 -17.27 -14.67 -14.40
C ARG A 87 -16.13 -13.66 -14.37
N VAL A 88 -14.90 -14.13 -14.54
CA VAL A 88 -13.74 -13.25 -14.61
C VAL A 88 -13.69 -12.57 -15.99
N ILE A 89 -13.68 -11.24 -16.01
CA ILE A 89 -13.63 -10.44 -17.25
C ILE A 89 -12.33 -9.66 -17.42
N GLY A 90 -11.52 -9.60 -16.37
CA GLY A 90 -10.26 -8.91 -16.41
C GLY A 90 -9.35 -9.21 -15.22
N VAL A 91 -8.10 -8.78 -15.35
CA VAL A 91 -7.12 -8.72 -14.28
C VAL A 91 -6.58 -7.30 -14.22
N ALA A 92 -6.51 -6.72 -13.03
CA ALA A 92 -5.99 -5.38 -12.81
C ALA A 92 -4.80 -5.38 -11.84
N THR A 93 -3.88 -4.44 -12.04
CA THR A 93 -2.74 -4.21 -11.17
C THR A 93 -2.84 -2.84 -10.50
N ARG A 94 -2.35 -2.76 -9.27
CA ARG A 94 -2.27 -1.52 -8.49
C ARG A 94 -0.92 -0.85 -8.74
N PRO A 95 -0.87 0.46 -9.04
CA PRO A 95 0.39 1.17 -9.16
C PRO A 95 1.11 1.21 -7.80
N GLY A 96 2.42 0.99 -7.82
CA GLY A 96 3.27 0.99 -6.63
C GLY A 96 3.98 -0.35 -6.40
N PRO A 97 4.77 -0.47 -5.32
CA PRO A 97 5.46 -1.70 -4.98
C PRO A 97 4.46 -2.84 -4.74
N LYS A 98 4.74 -4.02 -5.30
CA LYS A 98 3.94 -5.22 -5.02
C LYS A 98 4.07 -5.57 -3.54
N VAL A 99 2.95 -5.61 -2.82
CA VAL A 99 2.91 -6.03 -1.43
C VAL A 99 2.99 -7.56 -1.40
N VAL A 100 4.17 -8.09 -1.07
CA VAL A 100 4.37 -9.54 -0.89
C VAL A 100 3.59 -9.98 0.35
N GLY A 101 2.71 -10.97 0.20
CA GLY A 101 1.82 -11.44 1.28
C GLY A 101 0.53 -10.64 1.44
N GLY A 102 0.18 -9.76 0.49
CA GLY A 102 -1.11 -9.08 0.47
C GLY A 102 -2.29 -10.05 0.31
N PHE A 103 -3.45 -9.68 0.85
CA PHE A 103 -4.71 -10.39 0.60
C PHE A 103 -5.04 -10.37 -0.89
N MET A 104 -5.55 -11.49 -1.42
CA MET A 104 -6.13 -11.49 -2.76
C MET A 104 -7.28 -10.50 -2.81
N ALA A 105 -7.34 -9.70 -3.87
CA ALA A 105 -8.39 -8.73 -4.06
C ALA A 105 -9.15 -9.01 -5.36
N ALA A 106 -10.47 -8.83 -5.31
CA ALA A 106 -11.29 -8.79 -6.51
C ALA A 106 -12.23 -7.60 -6.46
N TRP A 107 -12.52 -7.07 -7.63
CA TRP A 107 -13.52 -6.05 -7.83
C TRP A 107 -14.71 -6.66 -8.53
N VAL A 108 -15.90 -6.21 -8.17
CA VAL A 108 -17.19 -6.59 -8.78
C VAL A 108 -18.06 -5.34 -8.90
N PRO A 109 -19.10 -5.33 -9.74
CA PRO A 109 -20.08 -4.25 -9.70
C PRO A 109 -20.73 -4.15 -8.32
N HIS A 110 -20.78 -2.93 -7.76
CA HIS A 110 -21.38 -2.70 -6.44
C HIS A 110 -22.85 -3.14 -6.35
N THR A 111 -23.59 -2.99 -7.43
CA THR A 111 -24.97 -3.46 -7.59
C THR A 111 -25.07 -4.99 -7.50
N ALA A 112 -24.18 -5.72 -8.20
CA ALA A 112 -24.11 -7.18 -8.15
C ALA A 112 -23.76 -7.67 -6.74
N LEU A 113 -22.82 -7.01 -6.07
CA LEU A 113 -22.41 -7.32 -4.70
C LEU A 113 -23.58 -7.18 -3.72
N GLN A 114 -24.28 -6.05 -3.77
CA GLN A 114 -25.45 -5.78 -2.94
C GLN A 114 -26.58 -6.77 -3.19
N GLN A 115 -26.87 -7.09 -4.45
CA GLN A 115 -27.96 -8.01 -4.81
C GLN A 115 -27.69 -9.47 -4.40
N ARG A 116 -26.44 -9.94 -4.50
CA ARG A 116 -26.12 -11.37 -4.38
C ARG A 116 -25.54 -11.79 -3.04
N LEU A 117 -24.83 -10.91 -2.35
CA LEU A 117 -24.03 -11.27 -1.17
C LEU A 117 -24.45 -10.49 0.06
N THR A 118 -24.62 -9.18 -0.08
CA THR A 118 -24.65 -8.29 1.08
C THR A 118 -26.09 -7.93 1.49
N GLY A 119 -27.06 -7.91 0.56
CA GLY A 119 -28.38 -7.34 0.81
C GLY A 119 -28.32 -5.81 0.92
N GLN A 120 -29.34 -5.17 1.53
CA GLN A 120 -29.39 -3.72 1.76
C GLN A 120 -28.49 -3.25 2.91
N ILE A 121 -27.21 -3.64 2.95
CA ILE A 121 -26.28 -3.06 3.94
C ILE A 121 -25.91 -1.64 3.49
N PRO A 122 -25.89 -0.66 4.42
CA PRO A 122 -25.49 0.71 4.12
C PRO A 122 -24.06 0.75 3.54
N LEU A 123 -23.82 1.69 2.62
CA LEU A 123 -22.52 1.88 1.98
C LEU A 123 -21.41 2.10 3.01
N GLU A 124 -20.32 1.33 2.93
CA GLU A 124 -19.19 1.45 3.85
C GLU A 124 -18.32 2.68 3.56
N SER A 125 -18.10 3.02 2.28
CA SER A 125 -17.34 4.21 1.92
C SER A 125 -17.65 4.73 0.51
N LEU A 126 -17.37 6.01 0.28
CA LEU A 126 -17.54 6.69 -1.01
C LEU A 126 -16.20 7.29 -1.44
N VAL A 127 -15.72 6.90 -2.62
CA VAL A 127 -14.48 7.42 -3.21
C VAL A 127 -14.81 8.47 -4.25
N LEU A 128 -14.22 9.65 -4.10
CA LEU A 128 -14.48 10.82 -4.93
C LEU A 128 -13.18 11.31 -5.55
N ARG A 129 -13.18 11.58 -6.86
CA ARG A 129 -12.05 12.24 -7.53
C ARG A 129 -12.47 13.60 -8.06
N PHE A 130 -11.71 14.61 -7.62
CA PHE A 130 -11.87 15.99 -8.03
C PHE A 130 -10.93 16.30 -9.20
N GLN A 131 -11.37 17.20 -10.08
CA GLN A 131 -10.53 17.78 -11.11
C GLN A 131 -10.09 19.18 -10.68
N PRO A 132 -8.87 19.63 -11.05
CA PRO A 132 -8.43 21.01 -10.82
C PRO A 132 -9.47 22.02 -11.35
N PRO A 133 -9.62 23.20 -10.72
CA PRO A 133 -8.70 23.82 -9.76
C PRO A 133 -8.97 23.52 -8.27
N LEU A 134 -9.91 22.61 -7.93
CA LEU A 134 -10.21 22.31 -6.53
C LEU A 134 -9.07 21.55 -5.86
N THR A 135 -8.61 22.05 -4.71
CA THR A 135 -7.69 21.32 -3.84
C THR A 135 -8.42 20.20 -3.09
N SER A 136 -7.71 19.12 -2.73
CA SER A 136 -8.29 17.99 -1.96
C SER A 136 -8.92 18.45 -0.64
N GLN A 137 -8.35 19.48 -0.01
CA GLN A 137 -8.84 20.02 1.26
C GLN A 137 -10.14 20.82 1.10
N GLU A 138 -10.24 21.67 0.09
CA GLU A 138 -11.49 22.40 -0.22
C GLU A 138 -12.59 21.45 -0.65
N ALA A 139 -12.24 20.43 -1.43
CA ALA A 139 -13.16 19.39 -1.87
C ALA A 139 -13.69 18.58 -0.68
N ALA A 140 -12.82 18.16 0.24
CA ALA A 140 -13.21 17.48 1.47
C ALA A 140 -14.17 18.32 2.31
N GLN A 141 -13.91 19.63 2.47
CA GLN A 141 -14.81 20.54 3.21
C GLN A 141 -16.18 20.74 2.53
N ARG A 142 -16.22 20.74 1.19
CA ARG A 142 -17.48 20.83 0.45
C ARG A 142 -18.30 19.55 0.60
N VAL A 143 -17.65 18.38 0.51
CA VAL A 143 -18.28 17.09 0.74
C VAL A 143 -18.78 16.97 2.17
N GLU A 144 -17.97 17.36 3.16
CA GLU A 144 -18.37 17.38 4.57
C GLU A 144 -19.63 18.20 4.78
N ARG A 145 -19.67 19.43 4.26
CA ARG A 145 -20.85 20.31 4.37
C ARG A 145 -22.07 19.78 3.63
N HIS A 146 -21.89 19.04 2.54
CA HIS A 146 -23.01 18.45 1.83
C HIS A 146 -23.57 17.25 2.59
N LEU A 147 -22.72 16.30 2.98
CA LEU A 147 -23.12 15.12 3.75
C LEU A 147 -23.73 15.50 5.10
N LEU A 148 -23.19 16.50 5.79
CA LEU A 148 -23.76 16.98 7.07
C LEU A 148 -25.17 17.56 6.90
N ARG A 149 -25.46 18.19 5.74
CA ARG A 149 -26.80 18.72 5.43
C ARG A 149 -27.79 17.63 5.08
N GLU A 150 -27.37 16.64 4.29
CA GLU A 150 -28.23 15.52 3.88
C GLU A 150 -28.50 14.55 5.05
N HIS A 151 -27.49 14.26 5.87
CA HIS A 151 -27.60 13.30 6.98
C HIS A 151 -28.10 13.93 8.29
N GLY A 152 -27.97 15.26 8.45
CA GLY A 152 -28.35 15.98 9.67
C GLY A 152 -27.48 15.70 10.91
N ARG A 153 -26.48 14.82 10.79
CA ARG A 153 -25.51 14.48 11.86
C ARG A 153 -24.16 14.08 11.25
N LYS A 154 -23.11 14.07 12.07
CA LYS A 154 -21.77 13.64 11.65
C LYS A 154 -21.58 12.15 11.92
N ASP A 155 -21.97 11.31 10.96
CA ASP A 155 -21.85 9.86 10.98
C ASP A 155 -20.89 9.29 9.92
N PHE A 156 -20.03 10.14 9.36
CA PHE A 156 -19.07 9.80 8.32
C PHE A 156 -17.66 10.33 8.65
N PHE A 157 -16.64 9.66 8.10
CA PHE A 157 -15.25 10.10 8.16
C PHE A 157 -14.75 10.39 6.74
N ILE A 158 -13.98 11.47 6.58
CA ILE A 158 -13.38 11.84 5.30
C ILE A 158 -11.86 11.70 5.42
N GLN A 159 -11.29 10.88 4.55
CA GLN A 159 -9.85 10.72 4.39
C GLN A 159 -9.44 11.22 3.01
N THR A 160 -8.37 12.01 2.98
CA THR A 160 -7.77 12.54 1.75
C THR A 160 -6.36 11.99 1.61
N ASP A 161 -5.94 11.66 0.39
CA ASP A 161 -4.60 11.11 0.12
C ASP A 161 -3.48 12.01 0.66
N ASP A 162 -3.64 13.34 0.58
CA ASP A 162 -2.68 14.32 1.13
C ASP A 162 -2.47 14.16 2.64
N ARG A 163 -3.50 13.80 3.40
CA ARG A 163 -3.39 13.61 4.86
C ARG A 163 -2.62 12.33 5.18
N LEU A 164 -2.83 11.27 4.41
CA LEU A 164 -2.11 10.01 4.57
C LEU A 164 -0.64 10.17 4.17
N ALA A 165 -0.37 10.79 3.03
CA ALA A 165 0.99 11.08 2.56
C ALA A 165 1.76 11.95 3.58
N ASN A 166 1.15 13.02 4.07
CA ASN A 166 1.76 13.87 5.10
C ASN A 166 2.04 13.14 6.42
N ALA A 167 1.17 12.20 6.83
CA ALA A 167 1.40 11.41 8.03
C ALA A 167 2.58 10.44 7.86
N MET A 168 2.69 9.79 6.69
CA MET A 168 3.82 8.91 6.37
C MET A 168 5.13 9.69 6.29
N GLN A 169 5.12 10.88 5.65
CA GLN A 169 6.30 11.74 5.57
C GLN A 169 6.80 12.15 6.95
N LYS A 170 5.90 12.64 7.82
CA LYS A 170 6.26 13.02 9.20
C LYS A 170 6.87 11.87 10.01
N THR A 171 6.35 10.66 9.82
CA THR A 171 6.87 9.47 10.49
C THR A 171 8.26 9.12 9.97
N SER A 172 8.46 9.18 8.65
CA SER A 172 9.75 8.92 8.00
C SER A 172 10.81 9.93 8.40
N ASP A 173 10.48 11.22 8.43
CA ASP A 173 11.37 12.29 8.86
C ASP A 173 11.81 12.09 10.32
N SER A 174 10.87 11.70 11.19
CA SER A 174 11.15 11.43 12.60
C SER A 174 12.08 10.24 12.79
N MET A 175 11.87 9.15 12.04
CA MET A 175 12.77 7.98 12.05
C MET A 175 14.15 8.32 11.51
N SER A 176 14.21 9.08 10.42
CA SER A 176 15.49 9.52 9.83
C SER A 176 16.29 10.35 10.82
N LEU A 177 15.64 11.31 11.49
CA LEU A 177 16.26 12.13 12.53
C LEU A 177 16.88 11.26 13.65
N LEU A 178 16.14 10.26 14.14
CA LEU A 178 16.63 9.35 15.18
C LEU A 178 17.84 8.55 14.71
N ILE A 179 17.81 7.99 13.50
CA ILE A 179 18.92 7.23 12.93
C ILE A 179 20.14 8.13 12.76
N THR A 180 19.97 9.35 12.24
CA THR A 180 21.06 10.32 12.09
C THR A 180 21.65 10.72 13.44
N ALA A 181 20.82 10.91 14.47
CA ALA A 181 21.28 11.21 15.82
C ALA A 181 22.09 10.05 16.41
N ILE A 182 21.60 8.81 16.29
CA ILE A 182 22.31 7.62 16.74
C ILE A 182 23.64 7.47 15.99
N ALA A 183 23.63 7.62 14.66
CA ALA A 183 24.83 7.54 13.84
C ALA A 183 25.87 8.61 14.24
N ALA A 184 25.44 9.85 14.51
CA ALA A 184 26.32 10.91 14.98
C ALA A 184 26.93 10.60 16.34
N ILE A 185 26.15 10.07 17.28
CA ILE A 185 26.64 9.64 18.60
C ILE A 185 27.63 8.47 18.43
N SER A 186 27.31 7.47 17.62
CA SER A 186 28.18 6.33 17.34
C SER A 186 29.51 6.77 16.72
N LEU A 187 29.48 7.73 15.78
CA LEU A 187 30.68 8.30 15.17
C LEU A 187 31.54 9.01 16.22
N LEU A 188 30.91 9.79 17.11
CA LEU A 188 31.62 10.52 18.17
C LEU A 188 32.27 9.57 19.16
N VAL A 189 31.52 8.56 19.65
CA VAL A 189 32.03 7.54 20.56
C VAL A 189 33.15 6.72 19.90
N GLY A 190 32.99 6.34 18.64
CA GLY A 190 34.04 5.68 17.85
C GLY A 190 35.29 6.54 17.71
N GLY A 191 35.13 7.84 17.46
CA GLY A 191 36.23 8.80 17.39
C GLY A 191 37.02 8.92 18.69
N VAL A 192 36.33 9.00 19.83
CA VAL A 192 36.97 9.00 21.17
C VAL A 192 37.71 7.69 21.42
N GLY A 193 37.14 6.55 21.01
CA GLY A 193 37.77 5.24 21.14
C GLY A 193 39.06 5.13 20.33
N VAL A 194 39.04 5.55 19.06
CA VAL A 194 40.24 5.60 18.21
C VAL A 194 41.29 6.54 18.80
N MET A 195 40.89 7.71 19.30
CA MET A 195 41.81 8.65 19.94
C MET A 195 42.48 8.04 21.18
N ASN A 196 41.74 7.29 22.00
CA ASN A 196 42.30 6.66 23.20
C ASN A 196 43.32 5.55 22.85
N ILE A 197 42.98 4.69 21.88
CA ILE A 197 43.90 3.65 21.39
C ILE A 197 45.14 4.30 20.76
N MET A 198 44.96 5.36 19.98
CA MET A 198 46.06 6.08 19.33
C MET A 198 46.99 6.74 20.35
N LEU A 199 46.45 7.33 21.43
CA LEU A 199 47.25 7.92 22.49
C LEU A 199 48.12 6.86 23.18
N VAL A 200 47.52 5.73 23.57
CA VAL A 200 48.26 4.61 24.19
C VAL A 200 49.36 4.08 23.26
N SER A 201 49.04 3.81 21.99
CA SER A 201 50.00 3.30 21.02
C SER A 201 51.16 4.26 20.76
N VAL A 202 50.90 5.57 20.68
CA VAL A 202 51.96 6.58 20.54
C VAL A 202 52.81 6.62 21.81
N THR A 203 52.22 6.56 23.00
CA THR A 203 53.00 6.55 24.25
C THR A 203 53.90 5.32 24.36
N GLU A 204 53.41 4.12 24.02
CA GLU A 204 54.21 2.90 23.95
C GLU A 204 55.37 3.05 22.95
N ARG A 205 55.08 3.55 21.75
CA ARG A 205 56.09 3.76 20.71
C ARG A 205 57.11 4.84 21.12
N THR A 206 56.72 5.90 21.83
CA THR A 206 57.68 6.89 22.37
C THR A 206 58.57 6.31 23.45
N HIS A 207 58.06 5.40 24.28
CA HIS A 207 58.86 4.70 25.28
C HIS A 207 59.86 3.75 24.61
N GLU A 208 59.43 3.01 23.58
CA GLU A 208 60.29 2.15 22.77
C GLU A 208 61.38 2.94 22.02
N ILE A 209 61.02 4.09 21.45
CA ILE A 209 61.99 4.99 20.81
C ILE A 209 62.98 5.52 21.86
N GLY A 210 62.51 5.91 23.05
CA GLY A 210 63.37 6.40 24.14
C GLY A 210 64.42 5.38 24.61
N ILE A 211 64.05 4.10 24.73
CA ILE A 211 65.00 3.03 25.06
C ILE A 211 65.97 2.74 23.90
N ARG A 212 65.57 2.92 22.64
CA ARG A 212 66.47 2.74 21.49
C ARG A 212 67.50 3.86 21.40
N LEU A 213 67.08 5.12 21.62
CA LEU A 213 68.00 6.26 21.66
C LEU A 213 69.03 6.13 22.79
N SER A 214 68.62 5.66 23.99
CA SER A 214 69.55 5.51 25.12
C SER A 214 70.60 4.43 24.92
N VAL A 215 70.33 3.45 24.04
CA VAL A 215 71.27 2.41 23.59
C VAL A 215 72.06 2.85 22.33
N GLY A 216 71.80 4.06 21.80
CA GLY A 216 72.56 4.66 20.70
C GLY A 216 72.09 4.31 19.28
N LEU A 217 70.86 3.81 19.13
CA LEU A 217 70.26 3.51 17.82
C LEU A 217 69.56 4.75 17.22
N ASP A 218 69.74 4.98 15.92
CA ASP A 218 69.23 6.15 15.19
C ASP A 218 67.69 6.10 15.03
N PRO A 219 66.93 7.16 15.35
CA PRO A 219 65.46 7.10 15.36
C PRO A 219 64.81 6.94 13.98
N GLN A 220 65.56 7.12 12.90
CA GLN A 220 65.01 7.19 11.54
C GLN A 220 65.04 5.88 10.74
N THR A 221 65.64 4.80 11.27
CA THR A 221 65.59 3.49 10.61
C THR A 221 64.36 2.68 11.06
N SER A 222 63.18 3.04 10.55
CA SER A 222 62.00 2.17 10.33
C SER A 222 60.92 2.92 9.54
#